data_AF-A0A661HNJ4-F1
#
_entry.id   AF-A0A661HNJ4-F1
#
_cell.length_a   1.000
_cell.length_b   1.000
_cell.length_c   1.000
_cell.angle_alpha   90.00
_cell.angle_beta   90.00
_cell.angle_gamma   90.00
#
_symmetry.space_group_name_H-M   'P 1'
#
loop_
_entity.id
_entity.type
_entity.pdbx_description
1 polymer ?
#
loop_
_entity_poly.entity_id
_entity_poly.type
_entity_poly.pdbx_seq_one_letter_code
_entity_poly.pdbx_strand_id
1 'polypeptide(L)'
;MHRYSIFSKLLKEPLLHFLLIGVGLFFLFSQLNSDEEASDTQQIIINKSNLEVLSSVFMEENSIPPTDKEIQELLGTAIREEVLSREAIALGLDKNDRVIRHRLAQKMQYLFEDVAIVAEPSDEVLRAYFQKNKDSFSNEEGTEYNKLKQQVKRVWLEKEQQKENKIFYEDLKSQYEIILDDVVRKALNVSVIK
;
A
#
# COMPACT_ATOMS: atom_id res chain seq x y z
N MET A 1 23.34 9.64 57.55
CA MET A 1 24.47 10.02 56.68
C MET A 1 25.46 8.86 56.76
N HIS A 2 25.87 8.14 55.72
CA HIS A 2 26.22 8.50 54.36
C HIS A 2 25.61 7.53 53.34
N ARG A 3 25.09 8.11 52.26
CA ARG A 3 24.68 7.44 51.03
C ARG A 3 25.87 7.44 50.06
N TYR A 4 25.94 6.40 49.23
CA TYR A 4 26.72 6.27 47.99
C TYR A 4 28.23 5.92 48.09
N SER A 5 28.54 4.62 48.10
CA SER A 5 29.79 4.06 47.56
C SER A 5 29.51 2.85 46.65
N ILE A 6 28.47 2.96 45.82
CA ILE A 6 28.13 1.94 44.82
C ILE A 6 28.68 2.37 43.44
N PHE A 7 28.64 3.68 43.16
CA PHE A 7 29.18 4.27 41.92
C PHE A 7 30.68 4.02 41.71
N SER A 8 31.50 4.11 42.78
CA SER A 8 32.95 3.90 42.70
C SER A 8 33.36 2.43 42.56
N LYS A 9 32.46 1.49 42.87
CA LYS A 9 32.66 0.04 42.62
C LYS A 9 32.27 -0.33 41.19
N LEU A 10 31.13 0.16 40.71
CA LEU A 10 30.66 -0.04 39.33
C LEU A 10 31.69 0.46 38.29
N LEU A 11 32.34 1.59 38.56
CA LEU A 11 33.40 2.15 37.71
C LEU A 11 34.72 1.36 37.70
N LYS A 12 34.86 0.32 38.53
CA LYS A 12 36.05 -0.55 38.53
C LYS A 12 35.75 -1.95 37.99
N GLU A 13 34.50 -2.22 37.62
CA GLU A 13 34.14 -3.52 37.07
C GLU A 13 34.48 -3.58 35.57
N PRO A 14 35.24 -4.60 35.13
CA PRO A 14 35.62 -4.73 33.72
C PRO A 14 34.39 -4.90 32.80
N LEU A 15 33.28 -5.41 33.34
CA LEU A 15 32.04 -5.63 32.60
C LEU A 15 31.34 -4.31 32.23
N LEU A 16 31.42 -3.28 33.09
CA LEU A 16 30.88 -1.95 32.81
C LEU A 16 31.64 -1.24 31.69
N HIS A 17 32.97 -1.41 31.66
CA HIS A 17 33.81 -0.87 30.58
C HIS A 17 33.49 -1.52 29.25
N PHE A 18 33.35 -2.85 29.23
CA PHE A 18 32.94 -3.58 28.03
C PHE A 18 31.56 -3.12 27.54
N LEU A 19 30.60 -2.94 28.45
CA LEU A 19 29.27 -2.44 28.11
C LEU A 19 29.31 -1.01 27.55
N LEU A 20 30.06 -0.11 28.17
CA LEU A 20 30.20 1.29 27.71
C LEU A 20 30.91 1.38 26.36
N ILE A 21 31.95 0.58 26.15
CA ILE A 21 32.62 0.47 24.85
C ILE A 21 31.65 -0.12 23.82
N GLY A 22 30.87 -1.13 24.17
CA GLY A 22 29.86 -1.72 23.29
C GLY A 22 28.75 -0.73 22.91
N VAL A 23 28.22 0.03 23.86
CA VAL A 23 27.23 1.09 23.62
C VAL A 23 27.84 2.22 22.79
N GLY A 24 29.07 2.62 23.09
CA GLY A 24 29.79 3.63 22.32
C GLY A 24 30.02 3.21 20.89
N LEU A 25 30.50 1.99 20.66
CA LEU A 25 30.67 1.41 19.33
C LEU A 25 29.33 1.25 18.62
N PHE A 26 28.27 0.76 19.29
CA PHE A 26 26.94 0.63 18.71
C PHE A 26 26.36 1.98 18.28
N PHE A 27 26.52 3.02 19.10
CA PHE A 27 26.05 4.37 18.77
C PHE A 27 26.85 5.00 17.62
N LEU A 28 28.17 4.80 17.61
CA LEU A 28 29.08 5.30 16.56
C LEU A 28 28.86 4.56 15.24
N PHE A 29 28.64 3.23 15.30
CA PHE A 29 28.26 2.40 14.16
C PHE A 29 26.85 2.75 13.68
N SER A 30 25.86 2.93 14.56
CA SER A 30 24.51 3.33 14.20
C SER A 30 24.45 4.69 13.50
N GLN A 31 25.30 5.65 13.90
CA GLN A 31 25.34 6.96 13.26
C GLN A 31 26.10 6.98 11.92
N LEU A 32 27.08 6.07 11.74
CA LEU A 32 27.80 5.89 10.48
C LEU A 32 27.06 4.98 9.49
N ASN A 33 26.25 4.05 10.01
CA ASN A 33 25.54 3.00 9.26
C ASN A 33 24.01 3.13 9.38
N SER A 34 23.50 4.35 9.61
CA SER A 34 22.08 4.64 9.39
C SER A 34 21.67 4.41 7.93
N ASP A 35 22.65 4.20 7.04
CA ASP A 35 22.49 3.89 5.62
C ASP A 35 22.86 2.43 5.27
N GLU A 36 23.01 1.48 6.21
CA GLU A 36 23.43 0.09 5.91
C GLU A 36 22.38 -0.79 5.17
N GLU A 37 21.30 -0.18 4.63
CA GLU A 37 20.52 -0.75 3.52
C GLU A 37 21.10 -0.38 2.13
N ALA A 38 22.12 0.48 2.05
CA ALA A 38 22.62 1.10 0.82
C ALA A 38 23.36 0.15 -0.15
N SER A 39 23.76 -1.04 0.29
CA SER A 39 24.47 -1.98 -0.61
C SER A 39 23.53 -2.69 -1.59
N ASP A 40 22.22 -2.79 -1.30
CA ASP A 40 21.21 -3.34 -2.22
C ASP A 40 20.55 -2.22 -3.07
N THR A 41 20.58 -0.98 -2.59
CA THR A 41 19.90 0.16 -3.23
C THR A 41 20.53 0.63 -4.54
N GLN A 42 21.83 0.37 -4.77
CA GLN A 42 22.56 0.87 -5.93
C GLN A 42 22.54 -0.05 -7.17
N GLN A 43 22.06 -1.29 -7.03
CA GLN A 43 21.97 -2.21 -8.16
C GLN A 43 20.59 -2.15 -8.81
N ILE A 44 20.57 -2.00 -10.14
CA ILE A 44 19.37 -2.15 -10.97
C ILE A 44 19.49 -3.50 -11.67
N ILE A 45 18.75 -4.50 -11.18
CA ILE A 45 18.73 -5.84 -11.75
C ILE A 45 17.56 -5.94 -12.73
N ILE A 46 17.88 -6.04 -14.03
CA ILE A 46 16.89 -6.36 -15.06
C ILE A 46 16.93 -7.86 -15.34
N ASN A 47 15.83 -8.55 -15.08
CA ASN A 47 15.69 -9.98 -15.30
C ASN A 47 14.76 -10.29 -16.50
N LYS A 48 14.59 -11.59 -16.80
CA LYS A 48 13.76 -12.04 -17.92
C LYS A 48 12.29 -11.61 -17.78
N SER A 49 11.74 -11.60 -16.57
CA SER A 49 10.35 -11.15 -16.35
C SER A 49 10.15 -9.68 -16.69
N ASN A 50 11.16 -8.81 -16.46
CA ASN A 50 11.09 -7.42 -16.90
C ASN A 50 11.00 -7.32 -18.43
N LEU A 51 11.75 -8.14 -19.16
CA LEU A 51 11.68 -8.18 -20.62
C LEU A 51 10.33 -8.71 -21.12
N GLU A 52 9.77 -9.72 -20.45
CA GLU A 52 8.44 -10.25 -20.77
C GLU A 52 7.36 -9.18 -20.58
N VAL A 53 7.40 -8.43 -19.47
CA VAL A 53 6.49 -7.29 -19.23
C VAL A 53 6.62 -6.22 -20.30
N LEU A 54 7.84 -5.78 -20.61
CA LEU A 54 8.09 -4.76 -21.65
C LEU A 54 7.57 -5.24 -23.02
N SER A 55 7.78 -6.51 -23.33
CA SER A 55 7.29 -7.12 -24.58
C SER A 55 5.76 -7.19 -24.60
N SER A 56 5.13 -7.57 -23.48
CA SER A 56 3.66 -7.62 -23.36
C SER A 56 3.03 -6.25 -23.54
N VAL A 57 3.58 -5.21 -22.90
CA VAL A 57 3.09 -3.82 -23.06
C VAL A 57 3.23 -3.37 -24.51
N PHE A 58 4.39 -3.60 -25.13
CA PHE A 58 4.58 -3.26 -26.54
C PHE A 58 3.59 -3.99 -27.46
N MET A 59 3.34 -5.27 -27.20
CA MET A 59 2.37 -6.08 -27.95
C MET A 59 0.93 -5.59 -27.76
N GLU A 60 0.56 -5.15 -26.57
CA GLU A 60 -0.76 -4.57 -26.29
C GLU A 60 -0.98 -3.28 -27.10
N GLU A 61 0.04 -2.43 -27.18
CA GLU A 61 -0.03 -1.15 -27.89
C GLU A 61 0.06 -1.30 -29.43
N ASN A 62 0.90 -2.23 -29.92
CA ASN A 62 1.25 -2.32 -31.34
C ASN A 62 0.69 -3.57 -32.05
N SER A 63 0.08 -4.50 -31.31
CA SER A 63 -0.45 -5.79 -31.82
C SER A 63 0.58 -6.68 -32.53
N ILE A 64 1.88 -6.41 -32.35
CA ILE A 64 3.00 -7.19 -32.90
C ILE A 64 4.12 -7.33 -31.85
N PRO A 65 4.93 -8.40 -31.88
CA PRO A 65 6.08 -8.53 -31.00
C PRO A 65 7.19 -7.53 -31.37
N PRO A 66 7.94 -7.01 -30.38
CA PRO A 66 9.05 -6.10 -30.62
C PRO A 66 10.25 -6.83 -31.26
N THR A 67 10.96 -6.11 -32.11
CA THR A 67 12.27 -6.50 -32.66
C THR A 67 13.39 -6.33 -31.62
N ASP A 68 14.55 -6.95 -31.84
CA ASP A 68 15.71 -6.81 -30.96
C ASP A 68 16.12 -5.35 -30.71
N LYS A 69 15.98 -4.49 -31.74
CA LYS A 69 16.28 -3.07 -31.63
C LYS A 69 15.25 -2.36 -30.75
N GLU A 70 13.97 -2.64 -30.93
CA GLU A 70 12.89 -2.07 -30.11
C GLU A 70 13.00 -2.53 -28.66
N ILE A 71 13.36 -3.80 -28.42
CA ILE A 71 13.67 -4.30 -27.06
C ILE A 71 14.80 -3.48 -26.42
N GLN A 72 15.88 -3.17 -27.15
CA GLN A 72 16.96 -2.34 -26.61
C GLN A 72 16.50 -0.91 -26.27
N GLU A 73 15.64 -0.32 -27.10
CA GLU A 73 15.07 1.01 -26.86
C GLU A 73 14.12 1.02 -25.64
N LEU A 74 13.25 0.02 -25.53
CA LEU A 74 12.36 -0.18 -24.38
C LEU A 74 13.16 -0.38 -23.10
N LEU A 75 14.21 -1.20 -23.14
CA LEU A 75 15.09 -1.43 -22.00
C LEU A 75 15.82 -0.15 -21.59
N GLY A 76 16.36 0.61 -22.55
CA GLY A 76 17.02 1.88 -22.27
C GLY A 76 16.07 2.90 -21.63
N THR A 77 14.81 2.90 -22.03
CA THR A 77 13.76 3.75 -21.44
C THR A 77 13.44 3.31 -20.01
N ALA A 78 13.22 2.01 -19.78
CA ALA A 78 12.91 1.45 -18.47
C ALA A 78 14.05 1.67 -17.46
N ILE A 79 15.31 1.49 -17.88
CA ILE A 79 16.48 1.76 -17.03
C ILE A 79 16.55 3.25 -16.67
N ARG A 80 16.32 4.14 -17.64
CA ARG A 80 16.31 5.59 -17.39
C ARG A 80 15.23 5.95 -16.38
N GLU A 81 14.04 5.42 -16.54
CA GLU A 81 12.92 5.65 -15.61
C GLU A 81 13.29 5.17 -14.20
N GLU A 82 13.84 3.97 -14.05
CA GLU A 82 14.25 3.41 -12.76
C GLU A 82 15.30 4.28 -12.08
N VAL A 83 16.34 4.70 -12.81
CA VAL A 83 17.40 5.58 -12.28
C VAL A 83 16.81 6.91 -11.81
N LEU A 84 16.00 7.56 -12.64
CA LEU A 84 15.42 8.86 -12.30
C LEU A 84 14.42 8.77 -11.15
N SER A 85 13.63 7.69 -11.09
CA SER A 85 12.67 7.43 -10.02
C SER A 85 13.38 7.26 -8.69
N ARG A 86 14.43 6.41 -8.62
CA ARG A 86 15.23 6.23 -7.39
C ARG A 86 15.84 7.53 -6.90
N GLU A 87 16.43 8.30 -7.81
CA GLU A 87 17.02 9.61 -7.46
C GLU A 87 15.96 10.61 -6.99
N ALA A 88 14.78 10.63 -7.62
CA ALA A 88 13.68 11.49 -7.19
C ALA A 88 13.22 11.17 -5.77
N ILE A 89 13.14 9.89 -5.39
CA ILE A 89 12.85 9.47 -4.01
C ILE A 89 14.00 9.83 -3.06
N ALA A 90 15.25 9.61 -3.47
CA ALA A 90 16.42 9.97 -2.66
C ALA A 90 16.48 11.47 -2.34
N LEU A 91 16.11 12.31 -3.31
CA LEU A 91 15.96 13.75 -3.15
C LEU A 91 14.68 14.17 -2.43
N GLY A 92 13.78 13.23 -2.13
CA GLY A 92 12.51 13.47 -1.44
C GLY A 92 11.48 14.24 -2.27
N LEU A 93 11.55 14.16 -3.61
CA LEU A 93 10.62 14.86 -4.52
C LEU A 93 9.19 14.31 -4.46
N ASP A 94 9.00 13.13 -3.88
CA ASP A 94 7.70 12.54 -3.57
C ASP A 94 7.01 13.19 -2.36
N LYS A 95 7.78 13.85 -1.49
CA LYS A 95 7.28 14.41 -0.24
C LYS A 95 6.44 15.66 -0.51
N ASN A 96 5.29 15.72 0.14
CA ASN A 96 4.34 16.84 0.07
C ASN A 96 3.75 17.14 -1.32
N ASP A 97 4.08 16.38 -2.36
CA ASP A 97 3.45 16.52 -3.67
C ASP A 97 2.03 15.93 -3.66
N ARG A 98 1.03 16.73 -4.05
CA ARG A 98 -0.39 16.30 -4.05
C ARG A 98 -0.67 15.25 -5.12
N VAL A 99 -0.04 15.37 -6.30
CA VAL A 99 -0.26 14.47 -7.43
C VAL A 99 0.29 13.09 -7.11
N ILE A 100 1.52 13.02 -6.59
CA ILE A 100 2.15 11.76 -6.20
C ILE A 100 1.34 11.09 -5.07
N ARG A 101 0.96 11.85 -4.04
CA ARG A 101 0.14 11.33 -2.93
C ARG A 101 -1.22 10.82 -3.40
N HIS A 102 -1.85 11.52 -4.34
CA HIS A 102 -3.11 11.07 -4.94
C HIS A 102 -2.93 9.79 -5.75
N ARG A 103 -1.86 9.69 -6.55
CA ARG A 103 -1.57 8.50 -7.35
C ARG A 103 -1.28 7.28 -6.47
N LEU A 104 -0.55 7.45 -5.37
CA LEU A 104 -0.31 6.39 -4.40
C LEU A 104 -1.61 5.93 -3.74
N ALA A 105 -2.47 6.87 -3.32
CA ALA A 105 -3.78 6.53 -2.77
C ALA A 105 -4.65 5.75 -3.78
N GLN A 106 -4.62 6.11 -5.07
CA GLN A 106 -5.34 5.38 -6.11
C GLN A 106 -4.76 3.97 -6.34
N LYS A 107 -3.43 3.83 -6.42
CA LYS A 107 -2.78 2.52 -6.52
C LYS A 107 -3.18 1.61 -5.35
N MET A 108 -3.17 2.18 -4.15
CA MET A 108 -3.58 1.50 -2.92
C MET A 108 -5.05 1.08 -3.00
N GLN A 109 -5.94 1.96 -3.48
CA GLN A 109 -7.35 1.62 -3.70
C GLN A 109 -7.54 0.46 -4.71
N TYR A 110 -6.82 0.46 -5.83
CA TYR A 110 -6.93 -0.59 -6.86
C TYR A 110 -6.48 -1.95 -6.34
N LEU A 111 -5.41 -2.02 -5.54
CA LEU A 111 -4.96 -3.28 -4.95
C LEU A 111 -6.08 -3.97 -4.15
N PHE A 112 -6.97 -3.22 -3.50
CA PHE A 112 -8.08 -3.81 -2.73
C PHE A 112 -9.28 -4.17 -3.59
N GLU A 113 -9.55 -3.40 -4.64
CA GLU A 113 -10.56 -3.76 -5.62
C GLU A 113 -10.22 -5.13 -6.26
N ASP A 114 -8.96 -5.42 -6.56
CA ASP A 114 -8.54 -6.69 -7.16
C ASP A 114 -8.36 -7.84 -6.14
N VAL A 115 -8.01 -7.55 -4.89
CA VAL A 115 -7.69 -8.57 -3.85
C VAL A 115 -8.89 -8.97 -3.00
N ALA A 116 -9.99 -8.21 -2.98
CA ALA A 116 -11.21 -8.61 -2.30
C ALA A 116 -11.84 -9.86 -2.95
N ILE A 117 -11.34 -11.05 -2.57
CA ILE A 117 -11.88 -12.35 -2.97
C ILE A 117 -13.22 -12.52 -2.24
N VAL A 118 -14.27 -11.95 -2.82
CA VAL A 118 -15.64 -12.21 -2.38
C VAL A 118 -15.96 -13.66 -2.77
N ALA A 119 -16.20 -14.51 -1.78
CA ALA A 119 -16.60 -15.88 -2.00
C ALA A 119 -17.86 -15.94 -2.90
N GLU A 120 -17.92 -16.93 -3.79
CA GLU A 120 -19.06 -17.05 -4.69
C GLU A 120 -20.35 -17.27 -3.88
N PRO A 121 -21.38 -16.42 -4.06
CA PRO A 121 -22.59 -16.50 -3.26
C PRO A 121 -23.40 -17.75 -3.64
N SER A 122 -23.99 -18.41 -2.63
CA SER A 122 -24.94 -19.49 -2.87
C SER A 122 -26.25 -18.97 -3.49
N ASP A 123 -27.01 -19.85 -4.15
CA ASP A 123 -28.30 -19.48 -4.73
C ASP A 123 -29.30 -18.98 -3.67
N GLU A 124 -29.21 -19.50 -2.44
CA GLU A 124 -30.05 -19.08 -1.31
C GLU A 124 -29.78 -17.62 -0.91
N VAL A 125 -28.50 -17.24 -0.85
CA VAL A 125 -28.08 -15.85 -0.55
C VAL A 125 -28.59 -14.90 -1.62
N LEU A 126 -28.46 -15.28 -2.89
CA LEU A 126 -28.93 -14.46 -4.02
C LEU A 126 -30.46 -14.33 -4.04
N ARG A 127 -31.21 -15.40 -3.73
CA ARG A 127 -32.67 -15.33 -3.60
C ARG A 127 -33.11 -14.42 -2.46
N ALA A 128 -32.48 -14.54 -1.29
CA ALA A 128 -32.77 -13.69 -0.14
C ALA A 128 -32.46 -12.22 -0.46
N TYR A 129 -31.33 -11.95 -1.11
CA TYR A 129 -30.95 -10.62 -1.54
C TYR A 129 -31.93 -10.04 -2.56
N PHE A 130 -32.34 -10.83 -3.56
CA PHE A 130 -33.37 -10.43 -4.53
C PHE A 130 -34.70 -10.09 -3.85
N GLN A 131 -35.16 -10.93 -2.92
CA GLN A 131 -36.42 -10.71 -2.20
C GLN A 131 -36.41 -9.43 -1.35
N LYS A 132 -35.26 -9.12 -0.73
CA LYS A 132 -35.09 -7.92 0.10
C LYS A 132 -34.98 -6.64 -0.73
N ASN A 133 -34.53 -6.73 -1.98
CA ASN A 133 -34.25 -5.58 -2.85
C ASN A 133 -35.11 -5.59 -4.12
N LYS A 134 -36.30 -6.19 -4.10
CA LYS A 134 -37.16 -6.37 -5.28
C LYS A 134 -37.35 -5.07 -6.07
N ASP A 135 -37.54 -3.95 -5.38
CA ASP A 135 -37.75 -2.63 -6.00
C ASP A 135 -36.54 -2.14 -6.83
N SER A 136 -35.33 -2.63 -6.53
CA SER A 136 -34.11 -2.30 -7.29
C SER A 136 -33.90 -3.18 -8.53
N PHE A 137 -34.68 -4.26 -8.67
CA PHE A 137 -34.54 -5.25 -9.75
C PHE A 137 -35.79 -5.40 -10.63
N SER A 138 -36.89 -4.74 -10.29
CA SER A 138 -38.16 -4.86 -11.01
C SER A 138 -38.37 -3.66 -11.93
N ASN A 139 -38.22 -3.90 -13.24
CA ASN A 139 -38.55 -2.90 -14.26
C ASN A 139 -39.91 -3.19 -14.92
N GLU A 140 -40.41 -4.43 -14.76
CA GLU A 140 -41.71 -4.89 -15.25
C GLU A 140 -42.33 -5.85 -14.21
N GLU A 141 -43.66 -5.79 -14.05
CA GLU A 141 -44.42 -6.68 -13.16
C GLU A 141 -44.18 -8.16 -13.52
N GLY A 142 -43.59 -8.93 -12.60
CA GLY A 142 -43.46 -10.39 -12.74
C GLY A 142 -42.12 -10.93 -13.24
N THR A 143 -41.02 -10.18 -13.10
CA THR A 143 -39.69 -10.70 -13.46
C THR A 143 -39.25 -11.87 -12.55
N GLU A 144 -39.06 -13.04 -13.15
CA GLU A 144 -38.67 -14.27 -12.47
C GLU A 144 -37.18 -14.23 -12.05
N TYR A 145 -36.88 -14.57 -10.79
CA TYR A 145 -35.51 -14.61 -10.24
C TYR A 145 -34.51 -15.32 -11.15
N ASN A 146 -34.92 -16.42 -11.78
CA ASN A 146 -34.05 -17.21 -12.66
C ASN A 146 -33.50 -16.40 -13.85
N LYS A 147 -34.28 -15.46 -14.39
CA LYS A 147 -33.86 -14.58 -15.50
C LYS A 147 -32.89 -13.49 -15.02
N LEU A 148 -33.05 -13.03 -13.78
CA LEU A 148 -32.25 -11.95 -13.20
C LEU A 148 -31.07 -12.45 -12.35
N LYS A 149 -30.94 -13.76 -12.13
CA LYS A 149 -29.93 -14.35 -11.23
C LYS A 149 -28.52 -13.82 -11.48
N GLN A 150 -28.10 -13.66 -12.74
CA GLN A 150 -26.78 -13.12 -13.07
C GLN A 150 -26.63 -11.62 -12.74
N GLN A 151 -27.68 -10.84 -12.94
CA GLN A 151 -27.70 -9.43 -12.55
C GLN A 151 -27.70 -9.27 -11.03
N VAL A 152 -28.53 -10.05 -10.33
CA VAL A 152 -28.58 -10.10 -8.86
C VAL A 152 -27.21 -10.50 -8.31
N LYS A 153 -26.57 -11.53 -8.88
CA LYS A 153 -25.22 -11.97 -8.49
C LYS A 153 -24.19 -10.84 -8.66
N ARG A 154 -24.19 -10.16 -9.80
CA ARG A 154 -23.26 -9.05 -10.07
C ARG A 154 -23.42 -7.91 -9.05
N VAL A 155 -24.66 -7.44 -8.86
CA VAL A 155 -24.95 -6.34 -7.93
C VAL A 155 -24.64 -6.75 -6.49
N TRP A 156 -24.90 -8.01 -6.12
CA TRP A 156 -24.52 -8.53 -4.82
C TRP A 156 -23.00 -8.56 -4.63
N LEU A 157 -22.25 -9.05 -5.62
CA LEU A 157 -20.78 -9.09 -5.58
C LEU A 157 -20.18 -7.70 -5.45
N GLU A 158 -20.65 -6.73 -6.25
CA GLU A 158 -20.22 -5.33 -6.16
C GLU A 158 -20.48 -4.75 -4.76
N LYS A 159 -21.65 -5.05 -4.16
CA LYS A 159 -21.99 -4.58 -2.82
C LYS A 159 -21.13 -5.21 -1.74
N GLU A 160 -20.88 -6.51 -1.83
CA GLU A 160 -20.04 -7.20 -0.86
C GLU A 160 -18.59 -6.74 -0.96
N GLN A 161 -18.08 -6.57 -2.18
CA GLN A 161 -16.75 -6.02 -2.43
C GLN A 161 -16.60 -4.60 -1.87
N GLN A 162 -17.60 -3.72 -2.09
CA GLN A 162 -17.61 -2.39 -1.49
C GLN A 162 -17.58 -2.42 0.04
N LYS A 163 -18.28 -3.38 0.65
CA LYS A 163 -18.29 -3.56 2.09
C LYS A 163 -16.92 -4.00 2.60
N GLU A 164 -16.31 -4.99 1.97
CA GLU A 164 -14.95 -5.44 2.31
C GLU A 164 -13.92 -4.32 2.14
N ASN A 165 -13.97 -3.58 1.02
CA ASN A 165 -13.11 -2.43 0.78
C ASN A 165 -13.25 -1.35 1.87
N LYS A 166 -14.48 -1.12 2.35
CA LYS A 166 -14.73 -0.18 3.45
C LYS A 166 -14.15 -0.68 4.77
N ILE A 167 -14.37 -1.96 5.11
CA ILE A 167 -13.83 -2.56 6.34
C ILE A 167 -12.31 -2.44 6.33
N PHE A 168 -11.69 -2.77 5.20
CA PHE A 168 -10.26 -2.66 5.02
C PHE A 168 -9.75 -1.22 5.17
N TYR A 169 -10.44 -0.23 4.57
CA TYR A 169 -10.08 1.17 4.76
C TYR A 169 -10.13 1.59 6.24
N GLU A 170 -11.17 1.19 6.98
CA GLU A 170 -11.26 1.50 8.41
C GLU A 170 -10.16 0.80 9.22
N ASP A 171 -9.76 -0.41 8.84
CA ASP A 171 -8.61 -1.11 9.44
C ASP A 171 -7.32 -0.34 9.22
N LEU A 172 -7.01 0.08 7.99
CA LEU A 172 -5.85 0.94 7.72
C LEU A 172 -5.91 2.24 8.50
N LYS A 173 -7.07 2.91 8.49
CA LYS A 173 -7.28 4.18 9.18
C LYS A 173 -7.04 4.03 10.69
N SER A 174 -7.37 2.89 11.29
CA SER A 174 -7.15 2.62 12.72
C SER A 174 -5.68 2.64 13.13
N GLN A 175 -4.74 2.49 12.19
CA GLN A 175 -3.30 2.53 12.42
C GLN A 175 -2.77 3.97 12.59
N TYR A 176 -3.59 4.99 12.31
CA TYR A 176 -3.20 6.39 12.32
C TYR A 176 -3.99 7.20 13.34
N GLU A 177 -3.29 8.03 14.10
CA GLU A 177 -3.93 9.07 14.92
C GLU A 177 -4.22 10.30 14.06
N ILE A 178 -5.51 10.61 13.84
CA ILE A 178 -5.92 11.77 13.05
C ILE A 178 -6.13 12.98 13.97
N ILE A 179 -5.17 13.91 13.95
CA ILE A 179 -5.23 15.16 14.71
C ILE A 179 -5.73 16.27 13.80
N LEU A 180 -6.93 16.77 14.08
CA LEU A 180 -7.44 18.00 13.45
C LEU A 180 -6.95 19.23 14.22
N ASP A 181 -6.55 20.27 13.50
CA ASP A 181 -6.21 21.57 14.08
C ASP A 181 -7.44 22.23 14.75
N ASP A 182 -7.23 23.01 15.82
CA ASP A 182 -8.31 23.64 16.59
C ASP A 182 -9.17 24.60 15.75
N VAL A 183 -8.57 25.29 14.77
CA VAL A 183 -9.30 26.15 13.82
C VAL A 183 -10.23 25.30 12.97
N VAL A 184 -9.75 24.15 12.50
CA VAL A 184 -10.54 23.19 11.71
C VAL A 184 -11.66 22.57 12.54
N ARG A 185 -11.37 22.14 13.77
CA ARG A 185 -12.37 21.59 14.70
C ARG A 185 -13.49 22.60 14.97
N LYS A 186 -13.13 23.86 15.23
CA LYS A 186 -14.07 24.94 15.49
C LYS A 186 -14.88 25.32 14.25
N ALA A 187 -14.26 25.32 13.07
CA ALA A 187 -14.93 25.62 11.81
C ALA A 187 -15.92 24.54 11.37
N LEU A 188 -15.61 23.27 11.62
CA LEU A 188 -16.47 22.15 11.22
C LEU A 188 -17.65 21.92 12.18
N ASN A 189 -17.67 22.53 13.37
CA ASN A 189 -18.67 22.27 14.42
C ASN A 189 -18.81 20.75 14.72
N VAL A 190 -17.74 19.97 14.46
CA VAL A 190 -17.73 18.52 14.54
C VAL A 190 -17.37 18.12 15.96
N SER A 191 -18.37 17.71 16.73
CA SER A 191 -18.11 16.83 17.86
C SER A 191 -17.73 15.47 17.30
N VAL A 192 -16.43 15.15 17.29
CA VAL A 192 -15.88 13.78 17.23
C VAL A 192 -16.24 13.00 15.95
N ILE A 193 -15.35 13.01 14.97
CA ILE A 193 -15.28 11.89 14.00
C ILE A 193 -14.54 10.77 14.73
N LYS A 194 -15.26 9.69 15.04
CA LYS A 194 -14.73 8.43 15.55
C LYS A 194 -14.35 7.51 14.39
#